data_AF-A0A379WIU6-F1
#
_entry.id   AF-A0A379WIU6-F1
#
_cell.length_a   1.000
_cell.length_b   1.000
_cell.length_c   1.000
_cell.angle_alpha   90.00
_cell.angle_beta   90.00
_cell.angle_gamma   90.00
#
_symmetry.space_group_name_H-M   'P 1'
#
loop_
_entity.id
_entity.type
_entity.pdbx_description
1 polymer ?
#
loop_
_entity_poly.entity_id
_entity_poly.type
_entity_poly.pdbx_seq_one_letter_code
_entity_poly.pdbx_strand_id
1 'polypeptide(L)'
;MNKTQYKDYAILYRGNHQSRVFEKFLMQNRIPYKISGGTSFFSRPEIKDLLAYLRVLTNPDDDSAFLRIVNTPKREIGPATLQKLGEWAMTRNKSLFTASFDMGLSQKLTGRGYDSLTRFTHWLGEIQRLAEREPVAAVRDLIHGIDYESWLYETSPSPKAAEMRMKNVNQLFSWMTEMLEGNELDEPMTLTQVVTRFTLRDMMERGESEEELDQVQLMTLHASKGLEFPYVYMVGNGRRIFAASKQH
;
A
#
# COMPACT_ATOMS: atom_id res chain seq x y z
N MET A 1 20.21 8.87 -30.51
CA MET A 1 19.37 7.93 -29.75
C MET A 1 17.96 8.51 -29.75
N ASN A 2 16.99 7.85 -30.35
CA ASN A 2 15.60 8.33 -30.32
C ASN A 2 15.10 8.34 -28.86
N LYS A 3 14.56 9.46 -28.41
CA LYS A 3 13.91 9.58 -27.09
C LYS A 3 12.55 8.86 -27.17
N THR A 4 12.46 7.66 -26.61
CA THR A 4 11.20 6.93 -26.44
C THR A 4 10.50 7.39 -25.15
N GLN A 5 9.19 7.17 -25.08
CA GLN A 5 8.33 7.47 -23.94
C GLN A 5 7.90 6.17 -23.26
N TYR A 6 7.54 6.20 -21.97
CA TYR A 6 7.08 5.00 -21.25
C TYR A 6 5.86 4.34 -21.90
N LYS A 7 4.94 5.13 -22.48
CA LYS A 7 3.76 4.65 -23.21
C LYS A 7 4.09 3.83 -24.46
N ASP A 8 5.31 3.93 -24.97
CA ASP A 8 5.78 3.14 -26.11
C ASP A 8 6.05 1.66 -25.74
N TYR A 9 6.06 1.34 -24.45
CA TYR A 9 6.43 0.03 -23.92
C TYR A 9 5.23 -0.73 -23.36
N ALA A 10 5.11 -2.00 -23.73
CA ALA A 10 4.17 -2.94 -23.13
C ALA A 10 4.87 -4.22 -22.65
N ILE A 11 4.45 -4.73 -21.48
CA ILE A 11 4.86 -6.00 -20.90
C ILE A 11 3.65 -6.94 -20.89
N LEU A 12 3.74 -8.02 -21.66
CA LEU A 12 2.68 -9.02 -21.82
C LEU A 12 3.00 -10.27 -21.01
N TYR A 13 2.02 -10.75 -20.26
CA TYR A 13 2.12 -11.99 -19.48
C TYR A 13 0.91 -12.92 -19.68
N ARG A 14 1.02 -14.16 -19.22
CA ARG A 14 -0.03 -15.19 -19.40
C ARG A 14 -1.15 -15.05 -18.37
N GLY A 15 -0.83 -14.65 -17.15
CA GLY A 15 -1.83 -14.44 -16.09
C GLY A 15 -1.49 -13.30 -15.15
N ASN A 16 -2.51 -12.66 -14.58
CA ASN A 16 -2.36 -11.46 -13.73
C ASN A 16 -1.47 -11.67 -12.49
N HIS A 17 -1.29 -12.90 -11.99
CA HIS A 17 -0.36 -13.15 -10.89
C HIS A 17 1.10 -12.81 -11.26
N GLN A 18 1.44 -12.83 -12.55
CA GLN A 18 2.78 -12.49 -13.06
C GLN A 18 3.01 -10.98 -13.13
N SER A 19 1.99 -10.13 -13.02
CA SER A 19 2.19 -8.67 -12.99
C SER A 19 3.05 -8.26 -11.81
N ARG A 20 2.88 -8.92 -10.65
CA ARG A 20 3.47 -8.56 -9.35
C ARG A 20 4.97 -8.30 -9.39
N VAL A 21 5.72 -9.11 -10.12
CA VAL A 21 7.19 -8.93 -10.22
C VAL A 21 7.53 -7.66 -10.99
N PHE A 22 6.81 -7.38 -12.08
CA PHE A 22 7.01 -6.15 -12.85
C PHE A 22 6.53 -4.92 -12.08
N GLU A 23 5.37 -5.03 -11.43
CA GLU A 23 4.85 -3.99 -10.55
C GLU A 23 5.90 -3.56 -9.51
N LYS A 24 6.52 -4.52 -8.83
CA LYS A 24 7.60 -4.30 -7.88
C LYS A 24 8.77 -3.55 -8.52
N PHE A 25 9.32 -4.08 -9.61
CA PHE A 25 10.52 -3.51 -10.25
C PHE A 25 10.27 -2.11 -10.82
N LEU A 26 9.15 -1.91 -11.51
CA LEU A 26 8.79 -0.61 -12.08
C LEU A 26 8.58 0.41 -10.97
N MET A 27 7.88 0.05 -9.90
CA MET A 27 7.72 0.91 -8.72
C MET A 27 9.06 1.24 -8.05
N GLN A 28 9.94 0.26 -7.83
CA GLN A 28 11.27 0.49 -7.24
C GLN A 28 12.10 1.48 -8.06
N ASN A 29 12.01 1.37 -9.39
CA ASN A 29 12.71 2.24 -10.35
C ASN A 29 11.95 3.54 -10.67
N ARG A 30 10.82 3.82 -9.98
CA ARG A 30 9.96 4.99 -10.22
C ARG A 30 9.45 5.10 -11.66
N ILE A 31 9.29 3.96 -12.32
CA ILE A 31 8.75 3.87 -13.67
C ILE A 31 7.22 3.79 -13.57
N PRO A 32 6.49 4.73 -14.17
CA PRO A 32 5.03 4.74 -14.14
C PRO A 32 4.48 3.59 -14.99
N TYR A 33 3.44 2.93 -14.51
CA TYR A 33 2.85 1.78 -15.19
C TYR A 33 1.35 1.63 -14.94
N LYS A 34 0.63 1.08 -15.92
CA LYS A 34 -0.80 0.76 -15.86
C LYS A 34 -1.03 -0.72 -16.05
N ILE A 35 -1.96 -1.30 -15.29
CA ILE A 35 -2.40 -2.69 -15.48
C ILE A 35 -3.72 -2.71 -16.25
N SER A 36 -3.76 -3.41 -17.38
CA SER A 36 -4.96 -3.60 -18.18
C SER A 36 -5.53 -5.01 -18.01
N GLY A 37 -6.84 -5.10 -17.77
CA GLY A 37 -7.54 -6.38 -17.61
C GLY A 37 -7.25 -7.10 -16.28
N GLY A 38 -6.86 -6.37 -15.24
CA GLY A 38 -6.59 -6.92 -13.91
C GLY A 38 -6.72 -5.88 -12.80
N THR A 39 -6.83 -6.36 -11.56
CA THR A 39 -6.82 -5.52 -10.36
C THR A 39 -5.40 -5.32 -9.90
N SER A 40 -4.97 -4.06 -9.77
CA SER A 40 -3.65 -3.74 -9.23
C SER A 40 -3.43 -4.33 -7.84
N PHE A 41 -2.18 -4.70 -7.56
CA PHE A 41 -1.76 -5.10 -6.23
C PHE A 41 -2.05 -4.02 -5.19
N PHE A 42 -1.73 -2.76 -5.46
CA PHE A 42 -1.91 -1.63 -4.53
C PHE A 42 -3.38 -1.26 -4.30
N SER A 43 -4.24 -1.56 -5.27
CA SER A 43 -5.68 -1.31 -5.13
C SER A 43 -6.39 -2.23 -4.11
N ARG A 44 -5.75 -3.32 -3.67
CA ARG A 44 -6.35 -4.36 -2.81
C ARG A 44 -6.64 -3.82 -1.40
N PRO A 45 -7.79 -4.16 -0.78
CA PRO A 45 -8.15 -3.64 0.54
C PRO A 45 -7.11 -3.90 1.62
N GLU A 46 -6.58 -5.13 1.69
CA GLU A 46 -5.55 -5.50 2.67
C GLU A 46 -4.23 -4.75 2.51
N ILE A 47 -3.90 -4.39 1.26
CA ILE A 47 -2.71 -3.59 0.96
C ILE A 47 -2.94 -2.15 1.38
N LYS A 48 -4.11 -1.58 1.08
CA LYS A 48 -4.48 -0.23 1.52
C LYS A 48 -4.55 -0.09 3.04
N ASP A 49 -4.99 -1.13 3.74
CA ASP A 49 -5.01 -1.15 5.20
C ASP A 49 -3.59 -1.08 5.76
N LEU A 50 -2.69 -1.97 5.32
CA LEU A 50 -1.29 -1.96 5.75
C LEU A 50 -0.60 -0.64 5.41
N LEU A 51 -0.80 -0.11 4.20
CA LEU A 51 -0.23 1.18 3.79
C LEU A 51 -0.73 2.33 4.66
N ALA A 52 -2.00 2.33 5.09
CA ALA A 52 -2.49 3.35 5.99
C ALA A 52 -1.86 3.25 7.39
N TYR A 53 -1.62 2.05 7.91
CA TYR A 53 -0.84 1.90 9.14
C TYR A 53 0.57 2.47 8.99
N LEU A 54 1.26 2.10 7.91
CA LEU A 54 2.62 2.58 7.64
C LEU A 54 2.67 4.10 7.45
N ARG A 55 1.65 4.69 6.83
CA ARG A 55 1.49 6.14 6.70
C ARG A 55 1.35 6.82 8.05
N VAL A 56 0.54 6.29 8.98
CA VAL A 56 0.42 6.86 10.33
C VAL A 56 1.74 6.72 11.11
N LEU A 57 2.46 5.61 10.98
CA LEU A 57 3.77 5.42 11.62
C LEU A 57 4.80 6.46 11.17
N THR A 58 4.82 6.80 9.87
CA THR A 58 5.80 7.71 9.27
C THR A 58 5.33 9.17 9.20
N ASN A 59 4.03 9.40 9.26
CA ASN A 59 3.36 10.70 9.24
C ASN A 59 2.11 10.66 10.15
N PRO A 60 2.26 10.92 11.46
CA PRO A 60 1.14 10.93 12.40
C PRO A 60 0.09 12.02 12.11
N ASP A 61 0.35 12.96 11.21
CA ASP A 61 -0.61 13.98 10.80
C ASP A 61 -1.54 13.56 9.65
N ASP A 62 -1.43 12.30 9.20
CA ASP A 62 -2.25 11.73 8.14
C ASP A 62 -3.62 11.24 8.64
N ASP A 63 -4.56 12.18 8.82
CA ASP A 63 -5.92 11.88 9.32
C ASP A 63 -6.69 10.90 8.42
N SER A 64 -6.47 10.95 7.10
CA SER A 64 -7.11 10.02 6.17
C SER A 64 -6.63 8.58 6.39
N ALA A 65 -5.33 8.39 6.63
CA ALA A 65 -4.79 7.09 6.95
C ALA A 65 -5.27 6.63 8.33
N PHE A 66 -5.25 7.51 9.33
CA PHE A 66 -5.72 7.20 10.69
C PHE A 66 -7.19 6.75 10.70
N LEU A 67 -8.08 7.49 10.04
CA LEU A 67 -9.50 7.13 9.94
C LEU A 67 -9.75 5.77 9.27
N ARG A 68 -8.87 5.35 8.36
CA ARG A 68 -8.97 4.03 7.73
C ARG A 68 -8.67 2.89 8.71
N ILE A 69 -7.66 3.07 9.55
CA ILE A 69 -7.11 2.00 10.39
C ILE A 69 -7.69 1.94 11.80
N VAL A 70 -8.23 3.06 12.29
CA VAL A 70 -8.61 3.21 13.70
C VAL A 70 -9.55 2.11 14.18
N ASN A 71 -10.43 1.63 13.30
CA ASN A 71 -11.37 0.54 13.58
C ASN A 71 -11.22 -0.66 12.63
N THR A 72 -10.04 -0.83 12.00
CA THR A 72 -9.71 -1.96 11.12
C THR A 72 -8.39 -2.61 11.55
N PRO A 73 -8.37 -3.79 12.18
CA PRO A 73 -9.51 -4.61 12.61
C PRO A 73 -10.45 -3.95 13.64
N LYS A 74 -11.65 -4.51 13.83
CA LYS A 74 -12.72 -3.90 14.65
C LYS A 74 -12.28 -3.75 16.12
N ARG A 75 -12.41 -2.54 16.67
CA ARG A 75 -11.99 -2.17 18.05
C ARG A 75 -13.07 -1.42 18.85
N GLU A 76 -14.31 -1.46 18.38
CA GLU A 76 -15.44 -0.73 18.98
C GLU A 76 -15.26 0.82 18.99
N ILE A 77 -14.44 1.36 18.09
CA ILE A 77 -14.28 2.81 17.92
C ILE A 77 -15.31 3.30 16.89
N GLY A 78 -16.48 3.68 17.40
CA GLY A 78 -17.62 4.08 16.57
C GLY A 78 -17.60 5.54 16.08
N PRO A 79 -18.54 5.93 15.20
CA PRO A 79 -18.61 7.27 14.63
C PRO A 79 -18.71 8.39 15.67
N ALA A 80 -19.45 8.18 16.77
CA ALA A 80 -19.58 9.18 17.84
C ALA A 80 -18.23 9.43 18.57
N THR A 81 -17.40 8.40 18.72
CA THR A 81 -16.04 8.52 19.27
C THR A 81 -15.17 9.36 18.35
N LEU A 82 -15.19 9.05 17.04
CA LEU A 82 -14.40 9.76 16.04
C LEU A 82 -14.86 11.21 15.86
N GLN A 83 -16.16 11.48 15.94
CA GLN A 83 -16.70 12.85 15.91
C GLN A 83 -16.16 13.67 17.07
N LYS A 84 -16.25 13.17 18.30
CA LYS A 84 -15.75 13.87 19.50
C LYS A 84 -14.24 14.08 19.46
N LEU A 85 -13.48 13.08 18.98
CA LEU A 85 -12.04 13.22 18.75
C LEU A 85 -11.75 14.31 17.71
N GLY A 86 -12.50 14.34 16.61
CA GLY A 86 -12.37 15.35 15.56
C GLY A 86 -12.68 16.78 16.05
N GLU A 87 -13.76 16.96 16.81
CA GLU A 87 -14.10 18.25 17.44
C GLU A 87 -13.00 18.72 18.39
N TRP A 88 -12.42 17.80 19.17
CA TRP A 88 -11.29 18.08 20.07
C TRP A 88 -10.03 18.47 19.28
N ALA A 89 -9.67 17.66 18.28
CA ALA A 89 -8.52 17.87 17.41
C ALA A 89 -8.58 19.23 16.71
N MET A 90 -9.75 19.58 16.16
CA MET A 90 -10.01 20.87 15.52
C MET A 90 -9.83 22.04 16.49
N THR A 91 -10.39 21.93 17.71
CA THR A 91 -10.25 22.98 18.75
C THR A 91 -8.79 23.22 19.16
N ARG A 92 -7.94 22.19 19.03
CA ARG A 92 -6.51 22.23 19.40
C ARG A 92 -5.57 22.42 18.21
N ASN A 93 -6.10 22.50 16.99
CA ASN A 93 -5.33 22.53 15.75
C ASN A 93 -4.29 21.39 15.68
N LYS A 94 -4.72 20.17 15.96
CA LYS A 94 -3.92 18.94 15.93
C LYS A 94 -4.54 17.93 14.97
N SER A 95 -3.74 17.01 14.47
CA SER A 95 -4.22 15.78 13.81
C SER A 95 -4.95 14.86 14.80
N LEU A 96 -5.79 13.97 14.28
CA LEU A 96 -6.59 13.03 15.08
C LEU A 96 -5.71 12.11 15.92
N PHE A 97 -4.62 11.59 15.35
CA PHE A 97 -3.69 10.72 16.07
C PHE A 97 -3.01 11.49 17.20
N THR A 98 -2.42 12.65 16.91
CA THR A 98 -1.78 13.48 17.95
C THR A 98 -2.77 13.93 19.03
N ALA A 99 -3.99 14.29 18.65
CA ALA A 99 -5.05 14.69 19.58
C ALA A 99 -5.52 13.55 20.50
N SER A 100 -5.36 12.29 20.09
CA SER A 100 -5.76 11.14 20.91
C SER A 100 -4.95 10.98 22.20
N PHE A 101 -3.74 11.56 22.25
CA PHE A 101 -2.87 11.56 23.42
C PHE A 101 -3.14 12.73 24.39
N ASP A 102 -4.04 13.66 24.05
CA ASP A 102 -4.31 14.81 24.90
C ASP A 102 -5.03 14.39 26.19
N MET A 103 -4.44 14.70 27.35
CA MET A 103 -5.05 14.43 28.66
C MET A 103 -6.48 15.01 28.80
N GLY A 104 -6.74 16.16 28.17
CA GLY A 104 -8.03 16.84 28.22
C GLY A 104 -9.15 16.17 27.40
N LEU A 105 -8.82 15.23 26.49
CA LEU A 105 -9.81 14.54 25.65
C LEU A 105 -10.86 13.78 26.51
N SER A 106 -10.42 13.25 27.65
CA SER A 106 -11.27 12.56 28.63
C SER A 106 -12.44 13.39 29.14
N GLN A 107 -12.38 14.73 29.04
CA GLN A 107 -13.48 15.61 29.42
C GLN A 107 -14.63 15.62 28.40
N LYS A 108 -14.38 15.19 27.16
CA LYS A 108 -15.36 15.17 26.06
C LYS A 108 -15.75 13.75 25.66
N LEU A 109 -14.79 12.83 25.74
CA LEU A 109 -14.93 11.44 25.35
C LEU A 109 -14.62 10.52 26.54
N THR A 110 -15.59 9.74 26.97
CA THR A 110 -15.49 8.84 28.14
C THR A 110 -16.00 7.44 27.81
N GLY A 111 -15.72 6.48 28.70
CA GLY A 111 -16.21 5.11 28.60
C GLY A 111 -15.51 4.29 27.52
N ARG A 112 -16.17 3.21 27.06
CA ARG A 112 -15.57 2.20 26.17
C ARG A 112 -14.89 2.77 24.93
N GLY A 113 -15.52 3.76 24.28
CA GLY A 113 -14.95 4.39 23.09
C GLY A 113 -13.64 5.12 23.36
N TYR A 114 -13.51 5.76 24.53
CA TYR A 114 -12.27 6.37 24.99
C TYR A 114 -11.21 5.30 25.28
N ASP A 115 -11.58 4.27 26.03
CA ASP A 115 -10.64 3.21 26.45
C ASP A 115 -10.06 2.46 25.24
N SER A 116 -10.90 2.13 24.25
CA SER A 116 -10.48 1.50 23.00
C SER A 116 -9.55 2.40 22.18
N LEU A 117 -9.90 3.69 22.04
CA LEU A 117 -9.09 4.67 21.31
C LEU A 117 -7.71 4.83 21.95
N THR A 118 -7.67 5.06 23.26
CA THR A 118 -6.43 5.27 24.02
C THR A 118 -5.55 4.03 23.97
N ARG A 119 -6.12 2.83 24.19
CA ARG A 119 -5.37 1.56 24.08
C ARG A 119 -4.73 1.38 22.71
N PHE A 120 -5.50 1.62 21.64
CA PHE A 120 -5.02 1.49 20.27
C PHE A 120 -3.91 2.49 19.94
N THR A 121 -4.13 3.77 20.25
CA THR A 121 -3.21 4.86 19.90
C THR A 121 -1.92 4.80 20.70
N HIS A 122 -1.98 4.46 21.98
CA HIS A 122 -0.78 4.20 22.78
C HIS A 122 0.03 3.01 22.25
N TRP A 123 -0.63 1.88 21.96
CA TRP A 123 0.04 0.73 21.36
C TRP A 123 0.70 1.09 20.01
N LEU A 124 -0.01 1.81 19.13
CA LEU A 124 0.54 2.25 17.86
C LEU A 124 1.71 3.24 18.04
N GLY A 125 1.68 4.06 19.09
CA GLY A 125 2.78 4.94 19.48
C GLY A 125 4.04 4.18 19.95
N GLU A 126 3.90 3.02 20.59
CA GLU A 126 5.04 2.14 20.87
C GLU A 126 5.64 1.57 19.58
N ILE A 127 4.79 1.12 18.65
CA ILE A 127 5.24 0.64 17.33
C ILE A 127 5.95 1.74 16.55
N GLN A 128 5.45 2.98 16.60
CA GLN A 128 6.10 4.13 15.98
C GLN A 128 7.51 4.36 16.53
N ARG A 129 7.69 4.31 17.85
CA ARG A 129 9.03 4.43 18.47
C ARG A 129 9.95 3.27 18.09
N LEU A 130 9.42 2.06 17.99
CA LEU A 130 10.20 0.91 17.52
C LEU A 130 10.61 1.10 16.06
N ALA A 131 9.75 1.67 15.22
CA ALA A 131 9.99 1.87 13.79
C ALA A 131 11.15 2.84 13.50
N GLU A 132 11.44 3.77 14.41
CA GLU A 132 12.60 4.68 14.31
C GLU A 132 13.95 3.95 14.42
N ARG A 133 13.97 2.78 15.07
CA ARG A 133 15.20 2.03 15.37
C ARG A 133 15.27 0.70 14.61
N GLU A 134 14.17 -0.02 14.56
CA GLU A 134 14.04 -1.37 14.01
C GLU A 134 12.79 -1.46 13.12
N PRO A 135 12.78 -0.79 11.94
CA PRO A 135 11.58 -0.68 11.10
C PRO A 135 11.00 -2.02 10.65
N VAL A 136 11.85 -3.01 10.33
CA VAL A 136 11.40 -4.35 9.96
C VAL A 136 10.70 -5.05 11.14
N ALA A 137 11.26 -4.92 12.35
CA ALA A 137 10.66 -5.49 13.55
C ALA A 137 9.34 -4.79 13.88
N ALA A 138 9.29 -3.46 13.83
CA ALA A 138 8.10 -2.68 14.10
C ALA A 138 6.92 -3.06 13.20
N VAL A 139 7.15 -3.26 11.90
CA VAL A 139 6.07 -3.62 10.97
C VAL A 139 5.64 -5.08 11.15
N ARG A 140 6.56 -5.99 11.49
CA ARG A 140 6.20 -7.35 11.88
C ARG A 140 5.33 -7.36 13.14
N ASP A 141 5.72 -6.60 14.15
CA ASP A 141 5.00 -6.47 15.42
C ASP A 141 3.66 -5.75 15.23
N LEU A 142 3.57 -4.82 14.29
CA LEU A 142 2.31 -4.21 13.85
C LEU A 142 1.36 -5.27 13.29
N ILE A 143 1.80 -6.06 12.30
CA ILE A 143 0.96 -7.07 11.63
C ILE A 143 0.45 -8.11 12.63
N HIS A 144 1.32 -8.58 13.52
CA HIS A 144 0.94 -9.51 14.59
C HIS A 144 0.07 -8.85 15.67
N GLY A 145 0.42 -7.65 16.11
CA GLY A 145 -0.26 -6.96 17.21
C GLY A 145 -1.66 -6.45 16.87
N ILE A 146 -1.97 -6.23 15.58
CA ILE A 146 -3.36 -6.01 15.15
C ILE A 146 -4.14 -7.32 14.93
N ASP A 147 -3.50 -8.48 15.02
CA ASP A 147 -4.08 -9.79 14.70
C ASP A 147 -4.75 -9.81 13.31
N TYR A 148 -4.02 -9.31 12.31
CA TYR A 148 -4.61 -9.08 10.99
C TYR A 148 -5.00 -10.38 10.30
N GLU A 149 -4.28 -11.47 10.55
CA GLU A 149 -4.59 -12.77 9.97
C GLU A 149 -5.98 -13.24 10.41
N SER A 150 -6.27 -13.27 11.71
CA SER A 150 -7.59 -13.64 12.23
C SER A 150 -8.69 -12.74 11.66
N TRP A 151 -8.45 -11.42 11.61
CA TRP A 151 -9.37 -10.49 10.97
C TRP A 151 -9.65 -10.79 9.49
N LEU A 152 -8.63 -11.19 8.73
CA LEU A 152 -8.81 -11.58 7.34
C LEU A 152 -9.61 -12.87 7.22
N TYR A 153 -9.43 -13.84 8.13
CA TYR A 153 -10.24 -15.07 8.16
C TYR A 153 -11.71 -14.79 8.50
N GLU A 154 -11.99 -13.87 9.42
CA GLU A 154 -13.35 -13.48 9.79
C GLU A 154 -14.08 -12.70 8.70
N THR A 155 -13.36 -11.86 7.94
CA THR A 155 -13.97 -10.92 6.97
C THR A 155 -13.93 -11.39 5.53
N SER A 156 -13.22 -12.48 5.23
CA SER A 156 -13.12 -13.01 3.87
C SER A 156 -14.22 -14.03 3.57
N PRO A 157 -14.64 -14.15 2.30
CA PRO A 157 -15.73 -15.06 1.92
C PRO A 157 -15.38 -16.55 2.05
N SER A 158 -14.10 -16.89 2.20
CA SER A 158 -13.64 -18.26 2.44
C SER A 158 -12.24 -18.28 3.05
N PRO A 159 -11.83 -19.38 3.71
CA PRO A 159 -10.45 -19.55 4.20
C PRO A 159 -9.40 -19.34 3.11
N LYS A 160 -9.64 -19.88 1.91
CA LYS A 160 -8.72 -19.71 0.76
C LYS A 160 -8.59 -18.26 0.31
N ALA A 161 -9.67 -17.48 0.40
CA ALA A 161 -9.62 -16.04 0.11
C ALA A 161 -8.83 -15.28 1.19
N ALA A 162 -9.00 -15.64 2.47
CA ALA A 162 -8.22 -15.08 3.57
C ALA A 162 -6.72 -15.36 3.40
N GLU A 163 -6.35 -16.62 3.13
CA GLU A 163 -4.97 -17.01 2.84
C GLU A 163 -4.37 -16.20 1.68
N MET A 164 -5.15 -15.96 0.62
CA MET A 164 -4.69 -15.17 -0.52
C MET A 164 -4.46 -13.70 -0.15
N ARG A 165 -5.32 -13.11 0.69
CA ARG A 165 -5.15 -11.75 1.20
C ARG A 165 -3.93 -11.67 2.12
N MET A 166 -3.74 -12.64 3.00
CA MET A 166 -2.58 -12.69 3.89
C MET A 166 -1.27 -12.88 3.10
N LYS A 167 -1.29 -13.66 2.01
CA LYS A 167 -0.16 -13.74 1.06
C LYS A 167 0.17 -12.38 0.43
N ASN A 168 -0.82 -11.53 0.18
CA ASN A 168 -0.57 -10.17 -0.34
C ASN A 168 0.08 -9.29 0.74
N VAL A 169 -0.39 -9.36 1.99
CA VAL A 169 0.21 -8.66 3.15
C VAL A 169 1.68 -9.05 3.31
N ASN A 170 1.97 -10.35 3.35
CA ASN A 170 3.33 -10.88 3.46
C ASN A 170 4.21 -10.46 2.27
N GLN A 171 3.63 -10.36 1.07
CA GLN A 171 4.35 -9.89 -0.10
C GLN A 171 4.75 -8.42 0.01
N LEU A 172 3.84 -7.55 0.46
CA LEU A 172 4.15 -6.13 0.67
C LEU A 172 5.20 -5.95 1.77
N PHE A 173 5.09 -6.73 2.86
CA PHE A 173 6.08 -6.76 3.93
C PHE A 173 7.46 -7.17 3.40
N SER A 174 7.54 -8.24 2.60
CA SER A 174 8.79 -8.68 1.96
C SER A 174 9.39 -7.59 1.06
N TRP A 175 8.58 -6.93 0.22
CA TRP A 175 9.09 -5.83 -0.62
C TRP A 175 9.63 -4.67 0.19
N MET A 176 8.94 -4.32 1.27
CA MET A 176 9.38 -3.28 2.19
C MET A 176 10.71 -3.66 2.86
N THR A 177 10.85 -4.88 3.37
CA THR A 177 12.09 -5.38 3.98
C THR A 177 13.26 -5.31 3.00
N GLU A 178 13.08 -5.79 1.78
CA GLU A 178 14.13 -5.71 0.76
C GLU A 178 14.53 -4.26 0.43
N MET A 179 13.58 -3.32 0.41
CA MET A 179 13.87 -1.91 0.17
C MET A 179 14.55 -1.23 1.37
N LEU A 180 14.23 -1.65 2.60
CA LEU A 180 14.88 -1.17 3.82
C LEU A 180 16.31 -1.68 3.93
N GLU A 181 16.56 -2.93 3.55
CA GLU A 181 17.88 -3.57 3.62
C GLU A 181 18.80 -3.16 2.45
N GLY A 182 18.23 -2.82 1.29
CA GLY A 182 18.99 -2.57 0.07
C GLY A 182 19.58 -3.85 -0.53
N ASN A 183 20.35 -3.70 -1.60
CA ASN A 183 21.09 -4.78 -2.25
C ASN A 183 22.36 -4.23 -2.95
N GLU A 184 23.05 -5.04 -3.75
CA GLU A 184 24.27 -4.61 -4.48
C GLU A 184 24.05 -3.43 -5.44
N LEU A 185 22.84 -3.26 -5.96
CA LEU A 185 22.45 -2.24 -6.94
C LEU A 185 21.71 -1.05 -6.31
N ASP A 186 21.01 -1.28 -5.19
CA ASP A 186 20.15 -0.30 -4.53
C ASP A 186 20.59 -0.03 -3.09
N GLU A 187 20.82 1.24 -2.76
CA GLU A 187 21.10 1.64 -1.37
C GLU A 187 19.91 1.36 -0.43
N PRO A 188 20.18 1.01 0.85
CA PRO A 188 19.15 0.89 1.88
C PRO A 188 18.31 2.16 2.01
N MET A 189 17.00 2.00 2.22
CA MET A 189 16.07 3.12 2.38
C MET A 189 15.58 3.27 3.82
N THR A 190 15.14 4.48 4.19
CA THR A 190 14.38 4.67 5.44
C THR A 190 12.92 4.24 5.25
N LEU A 191 12.24 3.90 6.37
CA LEU A 191 10.82 3.53 6.32
C LEU A 191 9.97 4.61 5.66
N THR A 192 10.20 5.88 5.98
CA THR A 192 9.51 7.02 5.36
C THR A 192 9.68 7.01 3.84
N GLN A 193 10.89 6.82 3.32
CA GLN A 193 11.13 6.78 1.87
C GLN A 193 10.39 5.61 1.20
N VAL A 194 10.36 4.43 1.84
CA VAL A 194 9.64 3.25 1.32
C VAL A 194 8.13 3.52 1.29
N VAL A 195 7.57 4.03 2.38
CA VAL A 195 6.15 4.39 2.48
C VAL A 195 5.77 5.48 1.48
N THR A 196 6.61 6.47 1.26
CA THR A 196 6.41 7.48 0.22
C THR A 196 6.33 6.82 -1.17
N ARG A 197 7.24 5.89 -1.51
CA ARG A 197 7.19 5.19 -2.81
C ARG A 197 5.89 4.40 -2.98
N PHE A 198 5.46 3.66 -1.95
CA PHE A 198 4.19 2.94 -2.01
C PHE A 198 2.97 3.87 -2.12
N THR A 199 2.98 4.98 -1.40
CA THR A 199 1.87 5.94 -1.40
C THR A 199 1.73 6.64 -2.75
N LEU A 200 2.85 7.07 -3.34
CA LEU A 200 2.86 7.63 -4.71
C LEU A 200 2.30 6.60 -5.70
N ARG A 201 2.66 5.32 -5.55
CA ARG A 201 2.13 4.25 -6.39
C ARG A 201 0.61 4.09 -6.27
N ASP A 202 0.06 4.04 -5.05
CA ASP A 202 -1.41 3.98 -4.84
C ASP A 202 -2.12 5.22 -5.42
N MET A 203 -1.53 6.41 -5.29
CA MET A 203 -2.11 7.65 -5.82
C MET A 203 -2.19 7.65 -7.35
N MET A 204 -1.13 7.20 -8.04
CA MET A 204 -1.10 7.12 -9.51
C MET A 204 -2.15 6.15 -10.08
N GLU A 205 -2.70 5.24 -9.27
CA GLU A 205 -3.80 4.36 -9.68
C GLU A 205 -5.18 5.01 -9.52
N ARG A 206 -5.29 6.02 -8.66
CA ARG A 206 -6.56 6.70 -8.33
C ARG A 206 -6.79 7.93 -9.19
N GLY A 207 -5.74 8.47 -9.82
CA GLY A 207 -5.78 9.69 -10.61
C GLY A 207 -5.75 9.44 -12.12
N GLU A 208 -6.77 9.97 -12.79
CA GLU A 208 -6.77 10.46 -14.19
C GLU A 208 -7.18 9.50 -15.33
N SER A 209 -7.88 10.12 -16.29
CA SER A 209 -8.48 9.54 -17.49
C SER A 209 -7.49 8.73 -18.31
N GLU A 210 -7.97 7.61 -18.84
CA GLU A 210 -7.18 6.49 -19.35
C GLU A 210 -6.23 6.77 -20.53
N GLU A 211 -6.24 7.98 -21.10
CA GLU A 211 -5.73 8.22 -22.46
C GLU A 211 -4.44 9.05 -22.56
N GLU A 212 -3.92 9.69 -21.49
CA GLU A 212 -2.84 10.69 -21.65
C GLU A 212 -1.58 10.52 -20.77
N LEU A 213 -1.52 9.56 -19.85
CA LEU A 213 -0.33 9.41 -19.00
C LEU A 213 0.78 8.60 -19.70
N ASP A 214 2.01 9.15 -19.67
CA ASP A 214 3.20 8.47 -20.16
C ASP A 214 3.59 7.31 -19.22
N GLN A 215 3.07 6.09 -19.49
CA GLN A 215 3.23 4.92 -18.61
C GLN A 215 3.39 3.61 -19.37
N VAL A 216 4.20 2.71 -18.82
CA VAL A 216 4.39 1.34 -19.34
C VAL A 216 3.09 0.54 -19.17
N GLN A 217 2.67 -0.16 -20.21
CA GLN A 217 1.45 -0.98 -20.16
C GLN A 217 1.73 -2.42 -19.73
N LEU A 218 1.10 -2.88 -18.64
CA LEU A 218 1.18 -4.25 -18.15
C LEU A 218 -0.15 -4.92 -18.45
N MET A 219 -0.15 -6.00 -19.22
CA MET A 219 -1.41 -6.64 -19.57
C MET A 219 -1.25 -8.12 -19.87
N THR A 220 -2.37 -8.85 -19.80
CA THR A 220 -2.36 -10.24 -20.29
C THR A 220 -2.34 -10.26 -21.82
N LEU A 221 -1.83 -11.34 -22.40
CA LEU A 221 -1.93 -11.58 -23.85
C LEU A 221 -3.37 -11.49 -24.39
N HIS A 222 -4.37 -11.80 -23.56
CA HIS A 222 -5.77 -11.68 -23.95
C HIS A 222 -6.22 -10.21 -23.99
N ALA A 223 -5.75 -9.40 -23.03
CA ALA A 223 -6.07 -7.98 -22.94
C ALA A 223 -5.36 -7.11 -23.99
N SER A 224 -4.33 -7.63 -24.67
CA SER A 224 -3.61 -6.89 -25.73
C SER A 224 -4.27 -6.97 -27.11
N LYS A 225 -5.39 -7.68 -27.26
CA LYS A 225 -6.03 -7.87 -28.57
C LYS A 225 -6.52 -6.54 -29.14
N GLY A 226 -6.01 -6.17 -30.33
CA GLY A 226 -6.37 -4.93 -31.01
C GLY A 226 -5.57 -3.70 -30.56
N LEU A 227 -4.56 -3.88 -29.70
CA LEU A 227 -3.63 -2.83 -29.31
C LEU A 227 -2.28 -3.01 -30.03
N GLU A 228 -1.60 -1.91 -30.35
CA GLU A 228 -0.26 -1.91 -30.92
C GLU A 228 0.67 -1.04 -30.07
N PHE A 229 1.90 -1.53 -29.85
CA PHE A 229 2.95 -0.83 -29.11
C PHE A 229 4.27 -0.90 -29.88
N PRO A 230 5.07 0.19 -29.90
CA PRO A 230 6.40 0.17 -30.52
C PRO A 230 7.34 -0.90 -29.93
N TYR A 231 7.28 -1.11 -28.61
CA TYR A 231 8.13 -2.08 -27.91
C TYR A 231 7.28 -3.02 -27.05
N VAL A 232 7.37 -4.32 -27.31
CA VAL A 232 6.62 -5.35 -26.57
C VAL A 232 7.58 -6.37 -25.96
N TYR A 233 7.48 -6.57 -24.64
CA TYR A 233 8.16 -7.62 -23.90
C TYR A 233 7.17 -8.72 -23.51
N MET A 234 7.34 -9.93 -24.03
CA MET A 234 6.52 -11.09 -23.64
C MET A 234 7.24 -11.93 -22.58
N VAL A 235 6.58 -12.19 -21.45
CA VAL A 235 7.15 -12.95 -20.34
C VAL A 235 6.32 -14.19 -20.01
N GLY A 236 7.01 -15.30 -19.71
CA GLY A 236 6.36 -16.58 -19.37
C GLY A 236 6.22 -17.57 -20.53
N ASN A 237 6.91 -17.37 -21.65
CA ASN A 237 7.10 -18.42 -22.65
C ASN A 237 8.45 -19.08 -22.39
N GLY A 238 8.46 -20.37 -22.05
CA GLY A 238 9.67 -21.19 -21.91
C GLY A 238 10.53 -21.31 -23.18
N ARG A 239 10.23 -20.55 -24.24
CA ARG A 239 11.06 -20.40 -25.44
C ARG A 239 10.91 -18.97 -26.02
N ARG A 240 12.04 -18.26 -26.03
CA ARG A 240 12.36 -16.99 -26.73
C ARG A 240 11.64 -15.72 -26.26
N ILE A 241 12.45 -14.80 -25.73
CA ILE A 241 12.19 -13.36 -25.71
C ILE A 241 12.12 -12.92 -27.19
N PHE A 242 10.96 -12.48 -27.65
CA PHE A 242 10.84 -11.76 -28.92
C PHE A 242 10.67 -10.29 -28.59
N ALA A 243 11.68 -9.47 -28.88
CA ALA A 243 11.47 -8.06 -29.09
C ALA A 243 10.87 -7.92 -30.50
N ALA A 244 9.57 -7.64 -30.59
CA ALA A 244 9.00 -7.22 -31.86
C ALA A 244 9.35 -5.75 -32.08
N SER A 245 10.48 -5.49 -32.73
CA SER A 245 10.75 -4.18 -33.33
C SER A 245 10.03 -4.12 -34.68
N LYS A 246 8.98 -3.30 -34.83
CA LYS A 246 8.55 -2.91 -36.17
C LYS A 246 9.60 -1.93 -36.72
N GLN A 247 10.34 -2.40 -37.73
CA GLN A 247 10.89 -1.53 -38.76
C GLN A 247 9.71 -0.84 -39.45
N HIS A 248 9.68 0.49 -39.46
CA HIS A 248 9.53 1.37 -40.61
C HIS A 248 9.69 2.82 -40.12
#